data_AF-D8Q251-F1
#
_entry.id   AF-D8Q251-F1
#
_cell.length_a   1.000
_cell.length_b   1.000
_cell.length_c   1.000
_cell.angle_alpha   90.00
_cell.angle_beta   90.00
_cell.angle_gamma   90.00
#
_symmetry.space_group_name_H-M   'P 1'
#
loop_
_entity.id
_entity.type
_entity.pdbx_description
1 polymer ?
#
loop_
_entity_poly.entity_id
_entity_poly.type
_entity_poly.pdbx_seq_one_letter_code
_entity_poly.pdbx_strand_id
1 'polypeptide(L)'
;MTRDVAGGVFVPFWKSLPFTDIHAAITPDVLHQLYQGVLKHLIAWCNACMSPDELDRRIRTLPPTFGVRHFSNGLSALSQISGSERKQMAKILLGCLVGIIAPSGIKACRGLLDFIYYAQYSSHDDQSLREMQAALDAWETNKQYFISAEVRSHLNIPKFHSLLHYVESIRLLGSTDNYNTEMFERLHIDFAKKGWRASNKRDAFPQMTAWLERQEKIAAFETFIDATVPSPPSANELALPSKAKNVAVRIAKHPNKVVTLASIEATHNAPGFSARLKQYLNTLSPHPTTAARALAYDLPFKRVNVVRIRDLRESTDIEL
;
A
#
# COMPACT_ATOMS: atom_id res chain seq x y z
N MET A 1 47.18 12.41 -0.11
CA MET A 1 46.16 11.58 -0.78
C MET A 1 44.87 12.37 -0.84
N THR A 2 44.59 12.88 -2.03
CA THR A 2 43.38 13.60 -2.44
C THR A 2 42.15 12.79 -2.06
N ARG A 3 41.33 13.34 -1.15
CA ARG A 3 40.04 12.76 -0.80
C ARG A 3 39.08 13.06 -1.94
N ASP A 4 38.84 12.06 -2.76
CA ASP A 4 37.77 12.06 -3.75
C ASP A 4 36.44 12.13 -2.98
N VAL A 5 35.73 13.26 -3.12
CA VAL A 5 34.48 13.56 -2.41
C VAL A 5 33.30 12.82 -3.08
N ALA A 6 33.52 12.23 -4.26
CA ALA A 6 32.65 11.22 -4.81
C ALA A 6 33.12 9.86 -4.28
N GLY A 7 32.45 9.31 -3.27
CA GLY A 7 32.72 7.98 -2.70
C GLY A 7 32.43 6.81 -3.65
N GLY A 8 32.99 6.85 -4.86
CA GLY A 8 32.91 5.79 -5.84
C GLY A 8 33.78 4.62 -5.39
N VAL A 9 33.16 3.45 -5.21
CA VAL A 9 33.90 2.20 -4.98
C VAL A 9 34.35 1.67 -6.34
N PHE A 10 35.59 1.95 -6.73
CA PHE A 10 36.16 1.53 -8.02
C PHE A 10 36.40 0.01 -8.12
N VAL A 11 36.48 -0.66 -6.97
CA VAL A 11 36.59 -2.12 -6.88
C VAL A 11 35.38 -2.61 -6.10
N PRO A 12 34.29 -3.02 -6.79
CA PRO A 12 33.09 -3.46 -6.09
C PRO A 12 33.40 -4.70 -5.25
N PHE A 13 32.74 -4.82 -4.09
CA PHE A 13 33.00 -5.94 -3.16
C PHE A 13 32.70 -7.31 -3.78
N TRP A 14 31.82 -7.35 -4.79
CA TRP A 14 31.46 -8.58 -5.51
C TRP A 14 32.46 -8.97 -6.61
N LYS A 15 33.53 -8.20 -6.87
CA LYS A 15 34.51 -8.48 -7.93
C LYS A 15 35.11 -9.88 -7.85
N SER A 16 35.34 -10.39 -6.65
CA SER A 16 35.95 -11.70 -6.39
C SER A 16 34.92 -12.82 -6.20
N LEU A 17 33.63 -12.58 -6.51
CA LEU A 17 32.57 -13.58 -6.41
C LEU A 17 32.30 -14.18 -7.81
N PRO A 18 32.96 -15.29 -8.19
CA PRO A 18 32.96 -15.80 -9.58
C PRO A 18 31.61 -16.34 -10.07
N PHE A 19 30.66 -16.57 -9.17
CA PHE A 19 29.34 -17.11 -9.48
C PHE A 19 28.20 -16.11 -9.17
N THR A 20 28.53 -14.84 -8.94
CA THR A 20 27.54 -13.80 -8.63
C THR A 20 27.31 -12.92 -9.84
N ASP A 21 26.13 -13.01 -10.43
CA ASP A 21 25.64 -12.01 -11.36
C ASP A 21 24.96 -10.89 -10.58
N ILE A 22 25.66 -9.76 -10.43
CA ILE A 22 25.10 -8.59 -9.73
C ILE A 22 23.89 -8.01 -10.46
N HIS A 23 23.79 -8.18 -11.78
CA HIS A 23 22.68 -7.65 -12.56
C HIS A 23 21.38 -8.39 -12.24
N ALA A 24 21.46 -9.71 -12.01
CA ALA A 24 20.34 -10.52 -11.56
C ALA A 24 19.94 -10.23 -10.09
N ALA A 25 20.84 -9.66 -9.29
CA ALA A 25 20.56 -9.30 -7.89
C ALA A 25 19.89 -7.93 -7.73
N ILE A 26 19.87 -7.08 -8.77
CA ILE A 26 19.24 -5.76 -8.72
C ILE A 26 17.76 -5.92 -9.03
N THR A 27 16.94 -5.81 -7.99
CA THR A 27 15.49 -5.98 -8.12
C THR A 27 14.79 -4.68 -8.52
N PRO A 28 13.64 -4.77 -9.23
CA PRO A 28 12.78 -3.62 -9.45
C PRO A 28 12.23 -3.04 -8.15
N ASP A 29 12.01 -1.73 -8.11
CA ASP A 29 11.51 -1.04 -6.93
C ASP A 29 10.34 -0.11 -7.25
N VAL A 30 9.15 -0.49 -6.79
CA VAL A 30 7.90 0.23 -7.07
C VAL A 30 7.93 1.65 -6.52
N LEU A 31 8.45 1.88 -5.32
CA LEU A 31 8.43 3.21 -4.72
C LEU A 31 9.39 4.16 -5.45
N HIS A 32 10.67 3.83 -5.56
CA HIS A 32 11.73 4.73 -6.01
C HIS A 32 11.85 4.80 -7.54
N GLN A 33 11.62 3.67 -8.23
CA GLN A 33 11.67 3.64 -9.69
C GLN A 33 10.33 4.04 -10.29
N LEU A 34 9.22 3.44 -9.88
CA LEU A 34 7.91 3.75 -10.49
C LEU A 34 7.32 5.05 -9.95
N TYR A 35 7.00 5.12 -8.65
CA TYR A 35 6.31 6.30 -8.10
C TYR A 35 7.23 7.53 -8.06
N GLN A 36 8.35 7.47 -7.35
CA GLN A 36 9.28 8.59 -7.21
C GLN A 36 10.14 8.84 -8.45
N GLY A 37 10.08 7.94 -9.42
CA GLY A 37 10.78 8.03 -10.69
C GLY A 37 9.85 8.33 -11.86
N VAL A 38 9.32 7.28 -12.46
CA VAL A 38 8.50 7.32 -13.68
C VAL A 38 7.29 8.24 -13.51
N LEU A 39 6.46 8.03 -12.49
CA LEU A 39 5.27 8.84 -12.26
C LEU A 39 5.62 10.30 -11.93
N LYS A 40 6.72 10.54 -11.20
CA LYS A 40 7.23 11.89 -10.94
C LYS A 40 7.47 12.65 -12.26
N HIS A 41 8.19 12.00 -13.17
CA HIS A 41 8.52 12.57 -14.47
C HIS A 41 7.26 12.73 -15.32
N LEU A 42 6.39 11.72 -15.36
CA LEU A 42 5.14 11.76 -16.10
C LEU A 42 4.27 12.96 -15.68
N ILE A 43 4.07 13.17 -14.36
CA ILE A 43 3.30 14.31 -13.86
C ILE A 43 3.95 15.64 -14.27
N ALA A 44 5.27 15.75 -14.16
CA ALA A 44 5.98 16.96 -14.58
C ALA A 44 5.82 17.24 -16.10
N TRP A 45 5.83 16.19 -16.92
CA TRP A 45 5.64 16.31 -18.36
C TRP A 45 4.22 16.68 -18.74
N CYS A 46 3.23 16.05 -18.09
CA CYS A 46 1.82 16.40 -18.23
C CYS A 46 1.57 17.87 -17.84
N ASN A 47 2.19 18.35 -16.77
CA ASN A 47 2.16 19.77 -16.38
C ASN A 47 2.70 20.69 -17.47
N ALA A 48 3.84 20.34 -18.05
CA ALA A 48 4.44 21.13 -19.14
C ALA A 48 3.54 21.17 -20.40
N CYS A 49 2.75 20.13 -20.65
CA CYS A 49 1.81 20.11 -21.79
C CYS A 49 0.60 21.05 -21.65
N MET A 50 0.22 21.49 -20.45
CA MET A 50 -1.02 22.25 -20.24
C MET A 50 -0.92 23.49 -19.35
N SER A 51 0.26 23.75 -18.77
CA SER A 51 0.53 24.68 -17.66
C SER A 51 0.11 24.15 -16.26
N PRO A 52 0.84 24.53 -15.20
CA PRO A 52 0.50 24.15 -13.82
C PRO A 52 -0.89 24.64 -13.37
N ASP A 53 -1.25 25.87 -13.75
CA ASP A 53 -2.52 26.49 -13.35
C ASP A 53 -3.73 25.73 -13.91
N GLU A 54 -3.63 25.25 -15.15
CA GLU A 54 -4.69 24.45 -15.78
C GLU A 54 -4.81 23.07 -15.14
N LEU A 55 -3.69 22.39 -14.84
CA LEU A 55 -3.76 21.10 -14.15
C LEU A 55 -4.42 21.27 -12.77
N ASP A 56 -4.01 22.28 -12.00
CA ASP A 56 -4.56 22.55 -10.68
C ASP A 56 -6.03 22.96 -10.74
N ARG A 57 -6.44 23.73 -11.75
CA ARG A 57 -7.86 24.05 -11.99
C ARG A 57 -8.67 22.77 -12.22
N ARG A 58 -8.20 21.86 -13.07
CA ARG A 58 -8.91 20.60 -13.36
C ARG A 58 -9.00 19.68 -12.16
N ILE A 59 -7.91 19.55 -11.40
CA ILE A 59 -7.87 18.73 -10.19
C ILE A 59 -8.85 19.24 -9.14
N ARG A 60 -9.00 20.56 -8.99
CA ARG A 60 -9.98 21.18 -8.09
C ARG A 60 -11.43 20.95 -8.51
N THR A 61 -11.68 20.70 -9.79
CA THR A 61 -13.03 20.47 -10.32
C THR A 61 -13.45 18.99 -10.34
N LEU A 62 -12.55 18.08 -9.97
CA LEU A 62 -12.89 16.66 -9.92
C LEU A 62 -13.96 16.40 -8.85
N PRO A 63 -15.02 15.64 -9.19
CA PRO A 63 -16.03 15.30 -8.20
C PRO A 63 -15.43 14.41 -7.10
N PRO A 64 -15.88 14.57 -5.83
CA PRO A 64 -15.47 13.68 -4.75
C PRO A 64 -15.73 12.22 -5.13
N THR A 65 -14.68 11.40 -5.11
CA THR A 65 -14.72 10.00 -5.53
C THR A 65 -14.24 9.10 -4.40
N PHE A 66 -14.90 7.96 -4.21
CA PHE A 66 -14.56 7.03 -3.14
C PHE A 66 -13.13 6.49 -3.30
N GLY A 67 -12.33 6.54 -2.22
CA GLY A 67 -10.95 6.02 -2.21
C GLY A 67 -9.92 6.88 -2.96
N VAL A 68 -10.30 8.10 -3.38
CA VAL A 68 -9.42 9.07 -4.04
C VAL A 68 -9.31 10.33 -3.17
N ARG A 69 -8.07 10.80 -2.96
CA ARG A 69 -7.84 12.06 -2.24
C ARG A 69 -8.25 13.24 -3.13
N HIS A 70 -9.04 14.14 -2.56
CA HIS A 70 -9.35 15.42 -3.21
C HIS A 70 -8.26 16.45 -2.89
N PHE A 71 -7.70 17.08 -3.91
CA PHE A 71 -6.64 18.10 -3.77
C PHE A 71 -7.24 19.49 -4.00
N SER A 72 -7.82 20.06 -2.94
CA SER A 72 -8.55 21.34 -3.00
C SER A 72 -7.68 22.54 -3.40
N ASN A 73 -6.38 22.46 -3.16
CA ASN A 73 -5.41 23.50 -3.51
C ASN A 73 -4.57 23.13 -4.75
N GLY A 74 -4.97 22.11 -5.50
CA GLY A 74 -4.17 21.55 -6.60
C GLY A 74 -2.93 20.79 -6.12
N LEU A 75 -2.06 20.47 -7.06
CA LEU A 75 -0.78 19.79 -6.83
C LEU A 75 0.37 20.76 -6.62
N SER A 76 0.34 21.94 -7.24
CA SER A 76 1.45 22.90 -7.15
C SER A 76 1.65 23.44 -5.73
N ALA A 77 0.61 23.43 -4.91
CA ALA A 77 0.68 23.83 -3.50
C ALA A 77 1.38 22.80 -2.59
N LEU A 78 1.65 21.58 -3.06
CA LEU A 78 2.25 20.52 -2.25
C LEU A 78 3.77 20.66 -2.20
N SER A 79 4.30 21.01 -1.02
CA SER A 79 5.71 20.85 -0.70
C SER A 79 5.96 19.44 -0.14
N GLN A 80 7.02 18.76 -0.58
CA GLN A 80 7.43 17.44 -0.09
C GLN A 80 6.39 16.32 -0.28
N ILE A 81 6.10 16.00 -1.54
CA ILE A 81 5.13 14.96 -1.93
C ILE A 81 5.56 13.57 -1.45
N SER A 82 4.77 13.00 -0.55
CA SER A 82 4.91 11.65 -0.02
C SER A 82 4.59 10.56 -1.04
N GLY A 83 4.97 9.31 -0.75
CA GLY A 83 4.64 8.15 -1.60
C GLY A 83 3.12 7.94 -1.73
N SER A 84 2.38 8.10 -0.63
CA SER A 84 0.92 7.94 -0.62
C SER A 84 0.21 9.04 -1.44
N GLU A 85 0.69 10.28 -1.38
CA GLU A 85 0.20 11.37 -2.23
C GLU A 85 0.43 11.07 -3.70
N ARG A 86 1.61 10.58 -4.04
CA ARG A 86 1.90 10.17 -5.42
C ARG A 86 0.98 9.06 -5.92
N LYS A 87 0.68 8.07 -5.09
CA LYS A 87 -0.31 7.02 -5.40
C LYS A 87 -1.68 7.63 -5.70
N GLN A 88 -2.10 8.68 -4.98
CA GLN A 88 -3.37 9.37 -5.23
C GLN A 88 -3.33 10.22 -6.51
N MET A 89 -2.22 10.91 -6.79
CA MET A 89 -2.03 11.67 -8.02
C MET A 89 -2.16 10.77 -9.26
N ALA A 90 -1.60 9.55 -9.21
CA ALA A 90 -1.69 8.59 -10.31
C ALA A 90 -3.15 8.26 -10.70
N LYS A 91 -4.05 8.16 -9.72
CA LYS A 91 -5.47 7.81 -9.92
C LYS A 91 -6.25 8.88 -10.67
N ILE A 92 -5.87 10.14 -10.52
CA ILE A 92 -6.62 11.29 -11.06
C ILE A 92 -5.99 11.87 -12.32
N LEU A 93 -4.71 11.59 -12.57
CA LEU A 93 -3.93 12.23 -13.63
C LEU A 93 -4.62 12.08 -14.99
N LEU A 94 -4.99 10.86 -15.37
CA LEU A 94 -5.55 10.59 -16.70
C LEU A 94 -6.84 11.39 -16.97
N GLY A 95 -7.72 11.51 -15.97
CA GLY A 95 -8.96 12.28 -16.08
C GLY A 95 -8.71 13.77 -16.31
N CYS A 96 -7.62 14.31 -15.74
CA CYS A 96 -7.24 15.71 -15.94
C CYS A 96 -6.67 15.99 -17.33
N LEU A 97 -6.15 14.96 -18.02
CA LEU A 97 -5.50 15.11 -19.32
C LEU A 97 -6.47 15.16 -20.50
N VAL A 98 -7.69 14.64 -20.32
CA VAL A 98 -8.68 14.50 -21.40
C VAL A 98 -9.03 15.85 -22.02
N GLY A 99 -8.96 15.92 -23.36
CA GLY A 99 -9.30 17.13 -24.12
C GLY A 99 -8.23 18.22 -24.13
N ILE A 100 -7.05 17.97 -23.53
CA ILE A 100 -5.89 18.89 -23.61
C ILE A 100 -4.76 18.26 -24.43
N ILE A 101 -4.34 17.06 -24.06
CA ILE A 101 -3.24 16.39 -24.76
C ILE A 101 -3.77 15.49 -25.87
N ALA A 102 -2.94 15.26 -26.89
CA ALA A 102 -3.31 14.42 -28.04
C ALA A 102 -3.60 12.97 -27.60
N PRO A 103 -4.40 12.21 -28.37
CA PRO A 103 -4.71 10.81 -28.05
C PRO A 103 -3.47 9.92 -27.85
N SER A 104 -2.37 10.17 -28.56
CA SER A 104 -1.10 9.46 -28.35
C SER A 104 -0.52 9.75 -26.96
N GLY A 105 -0.53 11.01 -26.51
CA GLY A 105 -0.14 11.39 -25.15
C GLY A 105 -1.00 10.71 -24.08
N ILE A 106 -2.32 10.64 -24.28
CA ILE A 106 -3.24 9.90 -23.39
C ILE A 106 -2.86 8.41 -23.33
N LYS A 107 -2.62 7.76 -24.48
CA LYS A 107 -2.23 6.35 -24.55
C LYS A 107 -0.88 6.11 -23.86
N ALA A 108 0.09 7.00 -24.04
CA ALA A 108 1.38 6.91 -23.35
C ALA A 108 1.22 7.01 -21.82
N CYS A 109 0.47 8.00 -21.34
CA CYS A 109 0.19 8.17 -19.91
C CYS A 109 -0.52 6.94 -19.33
N ARG A 110 -1.54 6.45 -20.04
CA ARG A 110 -2.30 5.25 -19.65
C ARG A 110 -1.39 4.02 -19.59
N GLY A 111 -0.55 3.77 -20.59
CA GLY A 111 0.37 2.63 -20.61
C GLY A 111 1.26 2.59 -19.37
N LEU A 112 1.82 3.73 -18.95
CA LEU A 112 2.59 3.80 -17.71
C LEU A 112 1.74 3.60 -16.46
N LEU A 113 0.55 4.19 -16.39
CA LEU A 113 -0.34 4.02 -15.22
C LEU A 113 -0.81 2.57 -15.07
N ASP A 114 -1.17 1.91 -16.17
CA ASP A 114 -1.56 0.51 -16.23
C ASP A 114 -0.36 -0.38 -15.84
N PHE A 115 0.83 -0.11 -16.36
CA PHE A 115 2.06 -0.82 -15.98
C PHE A 115 2.34 -0.71 -14.47
N ILE A 116 2.24 0.49 -13.89
CA ILE A 116 2.43 0.71 -12.44
C ILE A 116 1.37 -0.05 -11.64
N TYR A 117 0.14 -0.14 -12.16
CA TYR A 117 -0.93 -0.88 -11.51
C TYR A 117 -0.65 -2.39 -11.51
N TYR A 118 -0.27 -2.97 -12.66
CA TYR A 118 0.10 -4.38 -12.75
C TYR A 118 1.32 -4.73 -11.91
N ALA A 119 2.35 -3.87 -11.89
CA ALA A 119 3.56 -4.09 -11.11
C ALA A 119 3.29 -4.28 -9.61
N GLN A 120 2.14 -3.82 -9.09
CA GLN A 120 1.74 -3.91 -7.69
C GLN A 120 0.87 -5.11 -7.36
N TYR A 121 0.59 -5.99 -8.32
CA TYR A 121 -0.15 -7.20 -8.03
C TYR A 121 0.66 -8.08 -7.07
N SER A 122 0.01 -8.57 -6.02
CA SER A 122 0.61 -9.51 -5.05
C SER A 122 0.72 -10.94 -5.61
N SER A 123 0.23 -11.16 -6.82
CA SER A 123 0.28 -12.45 -7.51
C SER A 123 0.12 -12.22 -9.01
N HIS A 124 0.90 -12.94 -9.80
CA HIS A 124 0.86 -12.88 -11.25
C HIS A 124 0.60 -14.24 -11.87
N ASP A 125 -0.28 -14.27 -12.86
CA ASP A 125 -0.37 -15.34 -13.85
C ASP A 125 0.18 -14.88 -15.21
N ASP A 126 0.28 -15.79 -16.17
CA ASP A 126 0.78 -15.46 -17.51
C ASP A 126 -0.08 -14.40 -18.22
N GLN A 127 -1.38 -14.30 -17.90
CA GLN A 127 -2.22 -13.26 -18.48
C GLN A 127 -1.84 -11.88 -17.94
N SER A 128 -1.74 -11.72 -16.62
CA SER A 128 -1.36 -10.47 -15.98
C SER A 128 0.03 -10.00 -16.42
N LEU A 129 0.97 -10.91 -16.66
CA LEU A 129 2.29 -10.57 -17.19
C LEU A 129 2.22 -10.12 -18.66
N ARG A 130 1.37 -10.76 -19.48
CA ARG A 130 1.11 -10.29 -20.85
C ARG A 130 0.48 -8.91 -20.87
N GLU A 131 -0.49 -8.64 -20.01
CA GLU A 131 -1.11 -7.31 -19.91
C GLU A 131 -0.12 -6.25 -19.42
N MET A 132 0.75 -6.60 -18.46
CA MET A 132 1.83 -5.73 -18.00
C MET A 132 2.80 -5.39 -19.15
N GLN A 133 3.19 -6.38 -19.95
CA GLN A 133 4.01 -6.15 -21.14
C GLN A 133 3.28 -5.29 -22.18
N ALA A 134 2.00 -5.57 -22.43
CA ALA A 134 1.18 -4.77 -23.36
C ALA A 134 1.06 -3.30 -22.92
N ALA A 135 0.99 -3.05 -21.60
CA ALA A 135 1.01 -1.69 -21.05
C ALA A 135 2.35 -0.98 -21.31
N LEU A 136 3.47 -1.71 -21.21
CA LEU A 136 4.79 -1.20 -21.57
C LEU A 136 4.92 -0.93 -23.07
N ASP A 137 4.42 -1.82 -23.92
CA ASP A 137 4.43 -1.68 -25.37
C ASP A 137 3.56 -0.48 -25.81
N ALA A 138 2.43 -0.25 -25.13
CA ALA A 138 1.59 0.91 -25.34
C ALA A 138 2.32 2.22 -24.96
N TRP A 139 3.10 2.22 -23.88
CA TRP A 139 4.00 3.33 -23.58
C TRP A 139 5.04 3.53 -24.69
N GLU A 140 5.76 2.48 -25.07
CA GLU A 140 6.84 2.53 -26.07
C GLU A 140 6.36 3.04 -27.43
N THR A 141 5.18 2.60 -27.87
CA THR A 141 4.56 3.01 -29.14
C THR A 141 4.18 4.50 -29.14
N ASN A 142 3.85 5.07 -27.97
CA ASN A 142 3.26 6.41 -27.87
C ASN A 142 4.19 7.46 -27.23
N LYS A 143 5.30 7.05 -26.59
CA LYS A 143 6.18 7.95 -25.81
C LYS A 143 6.77 9.10 -26.63
N GLN A 144 6.91 8.92 -27.95
CA GLN A 144 7.42 9.94 -28.86
C GLN A 144 6.59 11.24 -28.81
N TYR A 145 5.32 11.16 -28.40
CA TYR A 145 4.48 12.32 -28.13
C TYR A 145 5.19 13.38 -27.26
N PHE A 146 5.88 12.98 -26.19
CA PHE A 146 6.53 13.93 -25.28
C PHE A 146 7.75 14.63 -25.90
N ILE A 147 8.33 14.06 -26.96
CA ILE A 147 9.40 14.69 -27.72
C ILE A 147 8.80 15.63 -28.77
N SER A 148 7.78 15.16 -29.52
CA SER A 148 7.07 15.97 -30.52
C SER A 148 6.35 17.18 -29.91
N ALA A 149 5.90 17.08 -28.66
CA ALA A 149 5.30 18.17 -27.90
C ALA A 149 6.35 19.08 -27.22
N GLU A 150 7.64 18.91 -27.56
CA GLU A 150 8.78 19.70 -27.05
C GLU A 150 8.93 19.70 -25.51
N VAL A 151 8.28 18.75 -24.81
CA VAL A 151 8.39 18.61 -23.36
C VAL A 151 9.75 18.04 -22.96
N ARG A 152 10.36 17.23 -23.82
CA ARG A 152 11.68 16.62 -23.62
C ARG A 152 12.43 16.50 -24.94
N SER A 153 13.74 16.70 -24.91
CA SER A 153 14.63 16.41 -26.04
C SER A 153 14.90 14.91 -26.22
N HIS A 154 14.93 14.15 -25.12
CA HIS A 154 15.11 12.70 -25.13
C HIS A 154 14.48 12.05 -23.88
N LEU A 155 14.27 10.73 -23.98
CA LEU A 155 13.72 9.89 -22.91
C LEU A 155 14.74 8.91 -22.29
N ASN A 156 16.03 9.09 -22.59
CA ASN A 156 17.14 8.33 -21.98
C ASN A 156 17.25 8.61 -20.47
N ILE A 157 16.39 7.97 -19.68
CA ILE A 157 16.30 8.12 -18.23
C ILE A 157 16.40 6.71 -17.64
N PRO A 158 17.38 6.43 -16.75
CA PRO A 158 17.59 5.08 -16.22
C PRO A 158 16.33 4.44 -15.61
N LYS A 159 15.49 5.25 -14.94
CA LYS A 159 14.22 4.81 -14.34
C LYS A 159 13.14 4.41 -15.35
N PHE A 160 13.21 4.89 -16.59
CA PHE A 160 12.33 4.42 -17.67
C PHE A 160 12.90 3.16 -18.31
N HIS A 161 14.23 3.08 -18.45
CA HIS A 161 14.88 1.86 -18.93
C HIS A 161 14.63 0.66 -18.00
N SER A 162 14.58 0.88 -16.68
CA SER A 162 14.30 -0.19 -15.72
C SER A 162 12.95 -0.88 -15.91
N LEU A 163 11.98 -0.24 -16.59
CA LEU A 163 10.67 -0.83 -16.87
C LEU A 163 10.78 -2.12 -17.69
N LEU A 164 11.78 -2.22 -18.56
CA LEU A 164 12.04 -3.39 -19.40
C LEU A 164 12.30 -4.67 -18.59
N HIS A 165 12.78 -4.52 -17.35
CA HIS A 165 13.25 -5.64 -16.52
C HIS A 165 12.20 -6.17 -15.56
N TYR A 166 11.03 -5.53 -15.42
CA TYR A 166 10.04 -5.92 -14.40
C TYR A 166 9.44 -7.29 -14.67
N VAL A 167 9.01 -7.59 -15.90
CA VAL A 167 8.36 -8.86 -16.22
C VAL A 167 9.31 -10.04 -15.98
N GLU A 168 10.56 -9.91 -16.40
CA GLU A 168 11.60 -10.91 -16.16
C GLU A 168 11.89 -11.07 -14.67
N SER A 169 12.06 -9.95 -13.95
CA SER A 169 12.28 -9.97 -12.50
C SER A 169 11.13 -10.63 -11.75
N ILE A 170 9.88 -10.38 -12.16
CA ILE A 170 8.71 -11.01 -11.53
C ILE A 170 8.70 -12.53 -11.78
N ARG A 171 9.10 -12.98 -12.97
CA ARG A 171 9.24 -14.41 -13.28
C ARG A 171 10.34 -15.08 -12.45
N LEU A 172 11.45 -14.39 -12.22
CA LEU A 172 12.61 -14.93 -11.51
C LEU A 172 12.49 -14.87 -9.99
N LEU A 173 11.92 -13.79 -9.46
CA LEU A 173 12.00 -13.42 -8.04
C LEU A 173 10.63 -13.32 -7.35
N GLY A 174 9.54 -13.50 -8.11
CA GLY A 174 8.16 -13.34 -7.64
C GLY A 174 7.67 -11.88 -7.72
N SER A 175 6.46 -11.65 -7.21
CA SER A 175 5.82 -10.33 -7.18
C SER A 175 6.66 -9.28 -6.46
N THR A 176 6.46 -8.01 -6.82
CA THR A 176 7.33 -6.91 -6.39
C THR A 176 7.26 -6.63 -4.88
N ASP A 177 6.19 -7.03 -4.21
CA ASP A 177 6.03 -6.94 -2.76
C ASP A 177 7.06 -7.76 -1.98
N ASN A 178 7.67 -8.79 -2.59
CA ASN A 178 8.73 -9.59 -1.96
C ASN A 178 10.06 -8.85 -1.79
N TYR A 179 10.31 -7.79 -2.57
CA TYR A 179 11.60 -7.08 -2.57
C TYR A 179 11.45 -5.56 -2.64
N ASN A 180 10.24 -5.03 -2.45
CA ASN A 180 9.99 -3.59 -2.44
C ASN A 180 10.65 -2.92 -1.22
N THR A 181 11.34 -1.81 -1.45
CA THR A 181 12.04 -1.06 -0.39
C THR A 181 11.12 -0.36 0.59
N GLU A 182 9.81 -0.24 0.32
CA GLU A 182 8.83 0.30 1.27
C GLU A 182 8.89 -0.42 2.63
N MET A 183 9.12 -1.74 2.63
CA MET A 183 9.28 -2.53 3.86
C MET A 183 10.53 -2.11 4.66
N PHE A 184 11.65 -1.91 3.98
CA PHE A 184 12.90 -1.49 4.60
C PHE A 184 12.87 -0.04 5.07
N GLU A 185 12.14 0.85 4.37
CA GLU A 185 11.94 2.24 4.83
C GLU A 185 11.19 2.30 6.16
N ARG A 186 10.27 1.37 6.42
CA ARG A 186 9.63 1.25 7.74
C ARG A 186 10.66 0.88 8.81
N LEU A 187 11.54 -0.07 8.52
CA LEU A 187 12.61 -0.49 9.43
C LEU A 187 13.58 0.65 9.74
N HIS A 188 13.80 1.61 8.82
CA HIS A 188 14.58 2.80 9.13
C HIS A 188 14.00 3.64 10.27
N ILE A 189 12.69 3.57 10.53
CA ILE A 189 12.11 4.25 11.70
C ILE A 189 12.68 3.64 12.98
N ASP A 190 12.62 2.31 13.09
CA ASP A 190 13.00 1.60 14.29
C ASP A 190 14.52 1.51 14.42
N PHE A 191 15.22 1.16 13.34
CA PHE A 191 16.65 0.90 13.37
C PHE A 191 17.54 2.13 13.25
N ALA A 192 17.06 3.21 12.63
CA ALA A 192 17.85 4.43 12.48
C ALA A 192 17.25 5.62 13.24
N LYS A 193 15.98 5.98 12.97
CA LYS A 193 15.41 7.24 13.49
C LYS A 193 15.24 7.23 15.01
N LYS A 194 14.75 6.13 15.60
CA LYS A 194 14.62 6.02 17.07
C LYS A 194 15.97 6.03 17.77
N GLY A 195 16.92 5.23 17.30
CA GLY A 195 18.29 5.25 17.82
C GLY A 195 18.95 6.63 17.71
N TRP A 196 18.81 7.29 16.56
CA TRP A 196 19.32 8.65 16.36
C TRP A 196 18.71 9.65 17.36
N ARG A 197 17.39 9.60 17.56
CA ARG A 197 16.68 10.45 18.53
C ARG A 197 17.09 10.19 19.98
N ALA A 198 17.41 8.94 20.31
CA ALA A 198 17.90 8.55 21.63
C ALA A 198 19.38 8.88 21.86
N SER A 199 20.14 9.14 20.80
CA SER A 199 21.55 9.52 20.88
C SER A 199 21.74 11.00 21.24
N ASN A 200 22.94 11.35 21.69
CA ASN A 200 23.35 12.74 21.86
C ASN A 200 23.76 13.43 20.54
N LYS A 201 23.64 12.74 19.39
CA LYS A 201 23.99 13.22 18.03
C LYS A 201 25.48 13.52 17.79
N ARG A 202 26.35 13.21 18.74
CA ARG A 202 27.81 13.32 18.63
C ARG A 202 28.42 11.93 18.61
N ASP A 203 29.06 11.55 17.50
CA ASP A 203 29.51 10.16 17.30
C ASP A 203 28.36 9.16 17.58
N ALA A 204 27.26 9.36 16.84
CA ALA A 204 26.00 8.72 17.15
C ALA A 204 25.96 7.23 16.76
N PHE A 205 26.80 6.78 15.83
CA PHE A 205 26.71 5.43 15.28
C PHE A 205 26.90 4.34 16.36
N PRO A 206 27.95 4.37 17.21
CA PRO A 206 28.06 3.43 18.33
C PRO A 206 26.89 3.50 19.32
N GLN A 207 26.37 4.70 19.56
CA GLN A 207 25.22 4.91 20.47
C GLN A 207 23.94 4.30 19.90
N MET A 208 23.71 4.45 18.60
CA MET A 208 22.58 3.86 17.88
C MET A 208 22.66 2.34 17.93
N THR A 209 23.84 1.75 17.68
CA THR A 209 24.06 0.30 17.79
C THR A 209 23.80 -0.21 19.21
N ALA A 210 24.34 0.47 20.23
CA ALA A 210 24.10 0.10 21.63
C ALA A 210 22.62 0.26 22.04
N TRP A 211 21.93 1.26 21.49
CA TRP A 211 20.49 1.42 21.70
C TRP A 211 19.71 0.24 21.10
N LEU A 212 20.05 -0.19 19.89
CA LEU A 212 19.42 -1.35 19.24
C LEU A 212 19.65 -2.64 20.03
N GLU A 213 20.89 -2.91 20.44
CA GLU A 213 21.23 -4.09 21.23
C GLU A 213 20.41 -4.14 22.53
N ARG A 214 20.16 -3.00 23.17
CA ARG A 214 19.29 -2.92 24.36
C ARG A 214 17.83 -3.23 24.03
N GLN A 215 17.30 -2.73 22.90
CA GLN A 215 15.93 -3.04 22.49
C GLN A 215 15.76 -4.54 22.20
N GLU A 216 16.73 -5.17 21.53
CA GLU A 216 16.73 -6.61 21.27
C GLU A 216 16.76 -7.43 22.57
N LYS A 217 17.60 -7.03 23.54
CA LYS A 217 17.65 -7.69 24.86
C LYS A 217 16.35 -7.56 25.64
N ILE A 218 15.71 -6.40 25.60
CA ILE A 218 14.39 -6.19 26.24
C ILE A 218 13.34 -7.09 25.59
N ALA A 219 13.24 -7.10 24.26
CA ALA A 219 12.27 -7.92 23.53
C ALA A 219 12.49 -9.43 23.76
N ALA A 220 13.75 -9.89 23.80
CA ALA A 220 14.08 -11.26 24.12
C ALA A 220 13.69 -11.63 25.57
N PHE A 221 13.88 -10.71 26.51
CA PHE A 221 13.48 -10.91 27.90
C PHE A 221 11.96 -10.92 28.07
N GLU A 222 11.22 -10.02 27.40
CA GLU A 222 9.75 -10.05 27.37
C GLU A 222 9.23 -11.40 26.84
N THR A 223 9.81 -11.88 25.73
CA THR A 223 9.47 -13.19 25.17
C THR A 223 9.75 -14.33 26.16
N PHE A 224 10.87 -14.26 26.89
CA PHE A 224 11.19 -15.21 27.94
C PHE A 224 10.18 -15.17 29.09
N ILE A 225 9.79 -13.98 29.55
CA ILE A 225 8.78 -13.81 30.61
C ILE A 225 7.44 -14.41 30.18
N ASP A 226 6.98 -14.11 28.97
CA ASP A 226 5.73 -14.66 28.41
C ASP A 226 5.75 -16.19 28.34
N ALA A 227 6.91 -16.79 28.07
CA ALA A 227 7.06 -18.24 27.98
C ALA A 227 7.20 -18.92 29.35
N THR A 228 7.72 -18.22 30.37
CA THR A 228 8.16 -18.85 31.63
C THR A 228 7.26 -18.52 32.81
N VAL A 229 6.58 -17.37 32.78
CA VAL A 229 5.63 -16.99 33.82
C VAL A 229 4.26 -17.53 33.40
N PRO A 230 3.66 -18.48 34.15
CA PRO A 230 2.28 -18.85 33.92
C PRO A 230 1.45 -17.58 34.07
N SER A 231 0.75 -17.20 33.00
CA SER A 231 -0.29 -16.18 33.12
C SER A 231 -1.22 -16.62 34.25
N PRO A 232 -1.61 -15.76 35.21
CA PRO A 232 -2.67 -16.11 36.14
C PRO A 232 -3.87 -16.58 35.31
N PRO A 233 -4.61 -17.60 35.75
CA PRO A 233 -5.77 -18.08 35.01
C PRO A 233 -6.73 -16.90 34.85
N SER A 234 -6.72 -16.32 33.65
CA SER A 234 -7.79 -15.47 33.18
C SER A 234 -9.03 -16.34 33.22
N ALA A 235 -10.11 -15.86 33.82
CA ALA A 235 -11.40 -16.56 33.93
C ALA A 235 -12.07 -16.90 32.57
N ASN A 236 -11.32 -16.93 31.47
CA ASN A 236 -11.77 -17.15 30.09
C ASN A 236 -11.26 -18.45 29.45
N GLU A 237 -10.51 -19.32 30.14
CA GLU A 237 -10.00 -20.59 29.56
C GLU A 237 -11.01 -21.76 29.58
N LEU A 238 -12.26 -21.49 29.20
CA LEU A 238 -13.19 -22.52 28.69
C LEU A 238 -13.57 -22.29 27.22
N ALA A 239 -12.85 -21.41 26.50
CA ALA A 239 -13.05 -21.22 25.07
C ALA A 239 -12.18 -22.19 24.24
N LEU A 240 -12.87 -23.03 23.45
CA LEU A 240 -12.32 -23.85 22.36
C LEU A 240 -11.39 -23.04 21.41
N PRO A 241 -10.46 -23.70 20.69
CA PRO A 241 -9.40 -23.00 19.97
C PRO A 241 -9.97 -22.14 18.84
N SER A 242 -9.96 -20.81 19.03
CA SER A 242 -10.32 -19.87 17.96
C SER A 242 -9.11 -19.56 17.09
N LYS A 243 -9.17 -19.98 15.82
CA LYS A 243 -8.36 -19.40 14.75
C LYS A 243 -8.67 -17.89 14.60
N ALA A 244 -7.65 -17.18 14.12
CA ALA A 244 -7.61 -15.79 13.64
C ALA A 244 -7.16 -14.73 14.66
N LYS A 245 -6.01 -14.10 14.35
CA LYS A 245 -5.55 -12.84 14.92
C LYS A 245 -6.70 -11.83 14.91
N ASN A 246 -7.04 -11.28 16.06
CA ASN A 246 -8.02 -10.21 16.19
C ASN A 246 -7.57 -8.98 15.39
N VAL A 247 -8.11 -8.82 14.18
CA VAL A 247 -8.29 -7.49 13.58
C VAL A 247 -9.29 -6.81 14.50
N ALA A 248 -8.85 -5.88 15.33
CA ALA A 248 -9.74 -5.10 16.18
C ALA A 248 -10.66 -4.25 15.30
N VAL A 249 -11.84 -4.79 14.97
CA VAL A 249 -12.91 -4.05 14.29
C VAL A 249 -13.34 -2.93 15.22
N ARG A 250 -12.96 -1.69 14.93
CA ARG A 250 -13.54 -0.51 15.60
C ARG A 250 -14.99 -0.36 15.14
N ILE A 251 -15.93 -0.89 15.93
CA ILE A 251 -17.37 -0.70 15.73
C ILE A 251 -17.71 0.75 16.13
N ALA A 252 -18.44 1.48 15.28
CA ALA A 252 -18.87 2.84 15.59
C ALA A 252 -19.74 2.86 16.85
N LYS A 253 -19.49 3.82 17.76
CA LYS A 253 -20.19 3.93 19.05
C LYS A 253 -21.69 4.22 18.93
N HIS A 254 -22.17 4.64 17.76
CA HIS A 254 -23.57 4.92 17.49
C HIS A 254 -24.03 4.22 16.21
N PRO A 255 -25.22 3.58 16.20
CA PRO A 255 -25.73 2.89 15.04
C PRO A 255 -26.14 3.87 13.93
N ASN A 256 -25.78 3.56 12.68
CA ASN A 256 -26.14 4.41 11.54
C ASN A 256 -27.64 4.32 11.24
N LYS A 257 -28.21 3.12 11.34
CA LYS A 257 -29.64 2.84 11.09
C LYS A 257 -30.12 1.65 11.92
N VAL A 258 -31.39 1.69 12.31
CA VAL A 258 -32.11 0.57 12.93
C VAL A 258 -33.00 -0.09 11.87
N VAL A 259 -32.68 -1.31 11.47
CA VAL A 259 -33.38 -2.02 10.37
C VAL A 259 -34.00 -3.33 10.85
N THR A 260 -35.02 -3.82 10.14
CA THR A 260 -35.66 -5.11 10.45
C THR A 260 -34.80 -6.27 9.96
N LEU A 261 -34.91 -7.43 10.61
CA LEU A 261 -34.18 -8.64 10.19
C LEU A 261 -34.52 -9.05 8.75
N ALA A 262 -35.80 -8.96 8.35
CA ALA A 262 -36.24 -9.21 6.98
C ALA A 262 -35.61 -8.23 5.97
N SER A 263 -35.44 -6.96 6.35
CA SER A 263 -34.79 -5.96 5.50
C SER A 263 -33.31 -6.30 5.30
N ILE A 264 -32.60 -6.81 6.32
CA ILE A 264 -31.20 -7.23 6.19
C ILE A 264 -31.06 -8.36 5.17
N GLU A 265 -31.91 -9.38 5.27
CA GLU A 265 -31.89 -10.52 4.33
C GLU A 265 -32.10 -10.08 2.88
N ALA A 266 -33.02 -9.13 2.65
CA ALA A 266 -33.34 -8.64 1.32
C ALA A 266 -32.31 -7.64 0.76
N THR A 267 -31.70 -6.79 1.60
CA THR A 267 -30.94 -5.62 1.14
C THR A 267 -29.42 -5.71 1.34
N HIS A 268 -28.93 -6.68 2.14
CA HIS A 268 -27.51 -6.80 2.49
C HIS A 268 -26.87 -8.11 1.97
N ASN A 269 -27.48 -8.74 0.95
CA ASN A 269 -27.02 -10.01 0.36
C ASN A 269 -26.76 -11.11 1.40
N ALA A 270 -27.61 -11.18 2.42
CA ALA A 270 -27.45 -12.09 3.56
C ALA A 270 -28.68 -13.00 3.73
N PRO A 271 -28.97 -13.89 2.76
CA PRO A 271 -30.14 -14.76 2.83
C PRO A 271 -30.05 -15.71 4.03
N GLY A 272 -31.14 -15.85 4.78
CA GLY A 272 -31.21 -16.69 5.98
C GLY A 272 -30.48 -16.13 7.20
N PHE A 273 -30.15 -14.84 7.20
CA PHE A 273 -29.51 -14.16 8.33
C PHE A 273 -30.23 -14.42 9.66
N SER A 274 -31.57 -14.35 9.69
CA SER A 274 -32.36 -14.56 10.91
C SER A 274 -32.22 -15.98 11.44
N ALA A 275 -32.19 -16.98 10.56
CA ALA A 275 -32.00 -18.39 10.92
C ALA A 275 -30.61 -18.62 11.53
N ARG A 276 -29.57 -18.03 10.92
CA ARG A 276 -28.19 -18.09 11.42
C ARG A 276 -28.01 -17.34 12.73
N LEU A 277 -28.66 -16.19 12.87
CA LEU A 277 -28.65 -15.41 14.11
C LEU A 277 -29.29 -16.20 15.27
N LYS A 278 -30.43 -16.85 15.05
CA LYS A 278 -31.07 -17.73 16.05
C LYS A 278 -30.13 -18.87 16.49
N GLN A 279 -29.46 -19.51 15.53
CA GLN A 279 -28.50 -20.58 15.83
C GLN A 279 -27.29 -20.06 16.63
N TYR A 280 -26.74 -18.90 16.24
CA TYR A 280 -25.63 -18.28 16.94
C TYR A 280 -26.01 -17.89 18.38
N LEU A 281 -27.16 -17.25 18.59
CA LEU A 281 -27.64 -16.91 19.93
C LEU A 281 -27.88 -18.16 20.79
N ASN A 282 -28.35 -19.27 20.20
CA ASN A 282 -28.47 -20.55 20.90
C ASN A 282 -27.11 -21.10 21.36
N THR A 283 -26.00 -20.85 20.63
CA THR A 283 -24.64 -21.22 21.10
C THR A 283 -24.14 -20.40 22.28
N LEU A 284 -24.70 -19.21 22.50
CA LEU A 284 -24.36 -18.34 23.63
C LEU A 284 -25.27 -18.58 24.85
N SER A 285 -26.28 -19.44 24.72
CA SER A 285 -27.18 -19.79 25.82
C SER A 285 -26.47 -20.70 26.83
N PRO A 286 -26.69 -20.53 28.15
CA PRO A 286 -26.20 -21.46 29.17
C PRO A 286 -26.68 -22.91 28.95
N HIS A 287 -27.83 -23.07 28.28
CA HIS A 287 -28.42 -24.36 27.94
C HIS A 287 -28.81 -24.37 26.45
N PRO A 288 -27.87 -24.70 25.54
CA PRO A 288 -28.15 -24.77 24.11
C PRO A 288 -29.18 -25.86 23.81
N THR A 289 -30.14 -25.55 22.94
CA THR A 289 -31.13 -26.52 22.44
C THR A 289 -30.74 -27.06 21.07
N THR A 290 -31.48 -28.04 20.56
CA THR A 290 -31.25 -28.58 19.21
C THR A 290 -31.48 -27.50 18.15
N ALA A 291 -30.75 -27.59 17.02
CA ALA A 291 -30.84 -26.61 15.95
C ALA A 291 -32.28 -26.41 15.42
N ALA A 292 -33.07 -27.49 15.33
CA ALA A 292 -34.47 -27.42 14.94
C ALA A 292 -35.32 -26.61 15.93
N ARG A 293 -35.07 -26.76 17.23
CA ARG A 293 -35.78 -26.03 18.29
C ARG A 293 -35.34 -24.56 18.35
N ALA A 294 -34.07 -24.29 18.11
CA ALA A 294 -33.55 -22.93 18.03
C ALA A 294 -34.16 -22.13 16.85
N LEU A 295 -34.42 -22.77 15.71
CA LEU A 295 -35.05 -22.11 14.56
C LEU A 295 -36.53 -21.77 14.80
N ALA A 296 -37.22 -22.61 15.57
CA ALA A 296 -38.63 -22.43 15.95
C ALA A 296 -38.86 -21.35 17.01
N TYR A 297 -37.79 -20.87 17.67
CA TYR A 297 -37.89 -19.84 18.71
C TYR A 297 -38.03 -18.43 18.11
N ASP A 298 -38.94 -17.62 18.63
CA ASP A 298 -39.07 -16.22 18.23
C ASP A 298 -38.09 -15.33 18.97
N LEU A 299 -37.33 -14.52 18.22
CA LEU A 299 -36.41 -13.56 18.84
C LEU A 299 -37.20 -12.46 19.54
N PRO A 300 -36.78 -12.01 20.74
CA PRO A 300 -37.46 -10.95 21.48
C PRO A 300 -37.33 -9.57 20.80
N PHE A 301 -36.60 -9.48 19.70
CA PHE A 301 -36.43 -8.29 18.89
C PHE A 301 -36.60 -8.63 17.41
N LYS A 302 -37.18 -7.68 16.64
CA LYS A 302 -37.36 -7.78 15.18
C LYS A 302 -36.47 -6.82 14.41
N ARG A 303 -35.73 -5.96 15.12
CA ARG A 303 -34.88 -4.91 14.56
C ARG A 303 -33.51 -4.97 15.21
N VAL A 304 -32.49 -4.67 14.41
CA VAL A 304 -31.11 -4.58 14.89
C VAL A 304 -30.45 -3.32 14.38
N ASN A 305 -29.46 -2.87 15.14
CA ASN A 305 -28.59 -1.78 14.79
C ASN A 305 -27.61 -2.24 13.71
N VAL A 306 -27.62 -1.59 12.54
CA VAL A 306 -26.63 -1.83 11.50
C VAL A 306 -25.59 -0.71 11.55
N VAL A 307 -24.35 -1.13 11.81
CA VAL A 307 -23.18 -0.25 11.84
C VAL A 307 -22.38 -0.52 10.58
N ARG A 308 -22.05 0.53 9.84
CA ARG A 308 -21.17 0.40 8.67
C ARG A 308 -19.74 0.35 9.18
N ILE A 309 -19.09 -0.80 9.05
CA ILE A 309 -17.65 -0.90 9.27
C ILE A 309 -17.00 -0.14 8.11
N ARG A 310 -16.33 0.97 8.41
CA ARG A 310 -15.36 1.53 7.47
C ARG A 310 -14.13 0.63 7.62
N ASP A 311 -13.68 0.01 6.54
CA ASP A 311 -12.34 -0.57 6.50
C ASP A 311 -11.34 0.53 6.83
N LEU A 312 -10.89 0.54 8.08
CA LEU A 312 -9.76 1.33 8.51
C LEU A 312 -8.52 0.59 7.99
N ARG A 313 -8.00 1.05 6.85
CA ARG A 313 -6.53 1.16 6.76
C ARG A 313 -6.10 1.90 8.02
N GLU A 314 -5.16 1.28 8.73
CA GLU A 314 -4.58 1.71 10.00
C GLU A 314 -4.72 3.22 10.25
N SER A 315 -5.41 3.56 11.34
CA SER A 315 -5.56 4.93 11.81
C SER A 315 -4.19 5.56 11.97
N THR A 316 -3.90 6.53 11.12
CA THR A 316 -2.87 7.54 11.32
C THR A 316 -3.40 8.51 12.37
N ASP A 317 -3.26 8.12 13.64
CA ASP A 317 -3.28 9.06 14.76
C ASP A 317 -1.87 9.01 15.37
N ILE A 318 -0.96 9.76 14.76
CA ILE A 318 0.18 10.35 15.45
C ILE A 318 0.05 11.84 15.15
N GLU A 319 -0.27 12.59 16.19
CA GLU A 319 -0.17 14.04 16.21
C GLU A 319 1.20 14.45 15.65
N LEU A 320 1.16 15.23 14.57
CA LEU A 320 2.14 16.24 14.20
C LEU A 320 1.38 17.56 14.12
#